data_AF-A0A369KLR7-F1
#
_entry.id   AF-A0A369KLR7-F1
#
_cell.length_a   1.000
_cell.length_b   1.000
_cell.length_c   1.000
_cell.angle_alpha   90.00
_cell.angle_beta   90.00
_cell.angle_gamma   90.00
#
_symmetry.space_group_name_H-M   'P 1'
#
loop_
_entity.id
_entity.type
_entity.pdbx_description
1 polymer ?
#
loop_
_entity_poly.entity_id
_entity_poly.type
_entity_poly.pdbx_seq_one_letter_code
_entity_poly.pdbx_strand_id
1 'polypeptide(L)'
;MKHMPMINRLLFAILLVYGTYLTLVDGPSPHSIILILVGISQLAIDLVFPAAETHDERQEAIKMKSGQMSYALSIVYMFAVVVLVQWGIIEDVLTALLCVLFIQVMTFPVTLFMYSRRS
;
A
#
# COMPACT_ATOMS: atom_id res chain seq x y z
N MET A 1 16.80 18.43 12.95
CA MET A 1 15.68 17.46 12.98
C MET A 1 16.04 16.21 12.15
N LYS A 2 17.05 15.42 12.56
CA LYS A 2 17.70 14.42 11.69
C LYS A 2 17.35 12.94 11.99
N HIS A 3 16.47 12.67 12.97
CA HIS A 3 16.13 11.31 13.44
C HIS A 3 14.69 10.82 13.12
N MET A 4 13.86 11.63 12.46
CA MET A 4 12.48 11.26 12.09
C MET A 4 12.33 9.99 11.24
N PRO A 5 13.22 9.63 10.27
CA PRO A 5 12.98 8.48 9.41
C PRO A 5 13.14 7.13 10.13
N MET A 6 13.97 7.05 11.17
CA MET A 6 14.22 5.79 11.87
C MET A 6 13.09 5.42 12.84
N ILE A 7 12.51 6.43 13.49
CA ILE A 7 11.36 6.25 14.39
C ILE A 7 10.12 5.82 13.59
N ASN A 8 9.86 6.43 12.43
CA ASN A 8 8.73 6.06 11.59
C ASN A 8 8.87 4.63 11.05
N ARG A 9 10.05 4.22 10.55
CA ARG A 9 10.29 2.83 10.14
C ARG A 9 10.04 1.83 11.27
N LEU A 10 10.51 2.15 12.47
CA LEU A 10 10.31 1.30 13.64
C LEU A 10 8.82 1.20 14.01
N LEU A 11 8.09 2.31 13.95
CA LEU A 11 6.65 2.35 14.22
C LEU A 11 5.87 1.51 13.20
N PHE A 12 6.18 1.63 11.91
CA PHE A 12 5.55 0.81 10.86
C PHE A 12 5.92 -0.67 10.94
N ALA A 13 7.16 -0.99 11.34
CA ALA A 13 7.56 -2.36 11.62
C ALA A 13 6.80 -2.95 12.81
N ILE A 14 6.59 -2.18 13.88
CA ILE A 14 5.78 -2.60 15.03
C ILE A 14 4.33 -2.83 14.61
N LEU A 15 3.74 -1.93 13.81
CA LEU A 15 2.37 -2.09 13.30
C LEU A 15 2.24 -3.36 12.45
N LEU A 16 3.24 -3.67 11.62
CA LEU A 16 3.27 -4.90 10.83
C LEU A 16 3.33 -6.13 11.74
N VAL A 17 4.27 -6.19 12.68
CA VAL A 17 4.43 -7.31 13.62
C VAL A 17 3.18 -7.49 14.47
N TYR A 18 2.60 -6.40 14.98
CA TYR A 18 1.40 -6.45 15.81
C TYR A 18 0.18 -6.89 14.99
N GLY A 19 0.02 -6.38 13.76
CA GLY A 19 -1.02 -6.81 12.84
C GLY A 19 -0.92 -8.31 12.55
N THR A 20 0.28 -8.81 12.23
CA THR A 20 0.54 -10.25 12.00
C THR A 20 0.28 -11.10 13.23
N TYR A 21 0.68 -10.63 14.42
CA TYR A 21 0.41 -11.30 15.68
C TYR A 21 -1.10 -11.46 15.91
N LEU A 22 -1.88 -10.37 15.74
CA LEU A 22 -3.34 -10.43 15.87
C LEU A 22 -3.97 -11.40 14.87
N THR A 23 -3.44 -11.48 13.64
CA THR A 23 -3.95 -12.42 12.63
C THR A 23 -3.73 -13.88 13.03
N LEU A 24 -2.60 -14.17 13.70
CA LEU A 24 -2.23 -15.51 14.12
C LEU A 24 -2.96 -15.96 15.40
N VAL A 25 -3.27 -15.04 16.29
CA VAL A 25 -3.89 -15.34 17.60
C VAL A 25 -5.41 -15.28 17.55
N ASP A 26 -5.98 -14.20 17.02
CA ASP A 26 -7.43 -13.96 17.01
C ASP A 26 -8.08 -14.26 15.65
N GLY A 27 -7.26 -14.64 14.66
CA GLY A 27 -7.69 -14.84 13.28
C GLY A 27 -7.70 -13.55 12.45
N PRO A 28 -7.91 -13.66 11.12
CA PRO A 28 -7.90 -12.52 10.22
C PRO A 28 -9.11 -11.61 10.46
N SER A 29 -8.87 -10.52 11.19
CA SER A 29 -9.85 -9.44 11.41
C SER A 29 -9.53 -8.23 10.52
N PRO A 30 -10.52 -7.41 10.13
CA PRO A 30 -10.30 -6.22 9.29
C PRO A 30 -9.23 -5.28 9.85
N HIS A 31 -9.18 -5.11 11.18
CA HIS A 31 -8.19 -4.25 11.84
C HIS A 31 -6.78 -4.82 11.73
N SER A 32 -6.60 -6.13 11.94
CA SER A 32 -5.30 -6.78 11.79
C SER A 32 -4.75 -6.65 10.36
N ILE A 33 -5.61 -6.77 9.35
CA ILE A 33 -5.24 -6.64 7.93
C ILE A 33 -4.84 -5.21 7.60
N ILE A 34 -5.59 -4.20 8.09
CA ILE A 34 -5.26 -2.78 7.90
C ILE A 34 -3.88 -2.46 8.49
N LEU A 35 -3.58 -2.95 9.69
CA LEU A 35 -2.29 -2.72 10.36
C LEU A 35 -1.11 -3.28 9.56
N ILE A 36 -1.26 -4.50 9.01
CA ILE A 36 -0.25 -5.11 8.14
C ILE A 36 -0.08 -4.29 6.86
N LEU A 37 -1.17 -3.90 6.21
CA LEU A 37 -1.16 -3.13 4.96
C LEU A 37 -0.46 -1.76 5.11
N VAL A 38 -0.78 -1.05 6.18
CA VAL A 38 -0.13 0.23 6.49
C VAL A 38 1.37 0.03 6.74
N GLY A 39 1.74 -1.00 7.52
CA GLY A 39 3.14 -1.33 7.77
C GLY A 39 3.92 -1.65 6.49
N ILE A 40 3.38 -2.54 5.63
CA ILE A 40 4.03 -2.96 4.38
C ILE A 40 4.17 -1.78 3.41
N SER A 41 3.10 -1.01 3.20
CA SER A 41 3.12 0.09 2.23
C SER A 41 4.13 1.18 2.60
N GLN A 42 4.21 1.55 3.88
CA GLN A 42 5.17 2.56 4.35
C GLN A 42 6.61 2.05 4.27
N LEU A 43 6.87 0.80 4.66
CA LEU A 43 8.20 0.21 4.51
C LEU A 43 8.62 0.07 3.04
N ALA A 44 7.68 -0.23 2.14
CA ALA A 44 7.93 -0.28 0.71
C ALA A 44 8.28 1.11 0.13
N ILE A 45 7.56 2.16 0.56
CA ILE A 45 7.86 3.54 0.15
C ILE A 45 9.25 3.97 0.64
N ASP A 46 9.57 3.69 1.91
CA ASP A 46 10.88 4.02 2.50
C ASP A 46 12.05 3.26 1.84
N LEU A 47 11.79 2.08 1.26
CA LEU A 47 12.79 1.34 0.49
C LEU A 47 13.04 1.96 -0.89
N VAL A 48 12.02 2.52 -1.53
CA VAL A 48 12.18 3.12 -2.87
C VAL A 48 12.65 4.57 -2.80
N PHE A 49 12.28 5.30 -1.74
CA PHE A 49 12.77 6.65 -1.47
C PHE A 49 13.45 6.71 -0.10
N PRO A 50 14.74 6.37 -0.01
CA PRO A 50 15.47 6.50 1.24
C PRO A 50 15.50 7.96 1.67
N ALA A 51 15.12 8.24 2.92
CA ALA A 51 15.15 9.60 3.48
C ALA A 51 16.54 10.28 3.50
N ALA A 52 17.59 9.57 3.10
CA ALA A 52 18.96 10.06 2.97
C ALA A 52 19.29 10.63 1.57
N GLU A 53 18.45 10.39 0.57
CA GLU A 53 18.63 10.97 -0.77
C GLU A 53 18.13 12.41 -0.80
N THR A 54 18.94 13.31 -1.36
CA THR A 54 18.59 14.71 -1.57
C THR A 54 17.38 14.80 -2.49
N HIS A 55 16.36 15.56 -2.08
CA HIS A 55 15.17 15.87 -2.87
C HIS A 55 15.59 16.42 -4.25
N ASP A 56 15.56 15.54 -5.25
CA ASP A 56 15.83 15.86 -6.65
C ASP A 56 14.48 16.03 -7.36
N GLU A 57 14.34 17.05 -8.23
CA GLU A 57 13.14 17.33 -9.02
C GLU A 57 12.68 16.09 -9.80
N ARG A 58 13.64 15.21 -10.14
CA ARG A 58 13.39 13.92 -10.77
C ARG A 58 12.53 12.98 -9.92
N GLN A 59 12.74 12.95 -8.61
CA GLN A 59 11.96 12.10 -7.70
C GLN A 59 10.51 12.60 -7.57
N GLU A 60 10.30 13.92 -7.60
CA GLU A 60 8.98 14.53 -7.57
C GLU A 60 8.18 14.17 -8.85
N ALA A 61 8.82 14.28 -10.02
CA ALA A 61 8.21 13.87 -11.28
C ALA A 61 7.82 12.37 -11.29
N ILE A 62 8.66 11.50 -10.73
CA ILE A 62 8.37 10.06 -10.61
C ILE A 62 7.18 9.82 -9.67
N LYS A 63 7.13 10.47 -8.50
CA LYS A 63 6.02 10.36 -7.55
C LYS A 63 4.69 10.85 -8.14
N MET A 64 4.73 11.96 -8.87
CA MET A 64 3.53 12.51 -9.51
C MET A 64 3.00 11.56 -10.60
N LYS A 65 3.90 11.02 -11.43
CA LYS A 65 3.53 10.07 -12.49
C LYS A 65 3.03 8.74 -11.94
N SER A 66 3.66 8.21 -10.89
CA SER A 66 3.18 6.99 -10.21
C SER A 66 1.82 7.22 -9.54
N GLY A 67 1.60 8.38 -8.92
CA GLY A 67 0.32 8.78 -8.35
C GLY A 67 -0.80 8.81 -9.38
N GLN A 68 -0.58 9.47 -10.52
CA GLN A 68 -1.57 9.53 -11.62
C GLN A 68 -1.91 8.14 -12.17
N MET A 69 -0.90 7.28 -12.37
CA MET A 69 -1.11 5.91 -12.84
C MET A 69 -1.82 5.04 -11.81
N SER A 70 -1.47 5.18 -10.53
CA SER A 70 -2.16 4.48 -9.44
C SER A 70 -3.63 4.90 -9.35
N TYR A 71 -3.93 6.18 -9.57
CA TYR A 71 -5.30 6.68 -9.61
C TYR A 71 -6.07 6.12 -10.81
N ALA A 72 -5.48 6.12 -12.01
CA ALA A 72 -6.12 5.55 -13.18
C ALA A 72 -6.41 4.05 -13.00
N LEU A 73 -5.45 3.29 -12.45
CA LEU A 73 -5.65 1.89 -12.10
C LEU A 73 -6.74 1.70 -11.05
N SER A 74 -6.88 2.64 -10.10
CA SER A 74 -7.92 2.59 -9.08
C SER A 74 -9.34 2.58 -9.61
N ILE A 75 -9.58 3.35 -10.66
CA ILE A 75 -10.89 3.39 -11.31
C ILE A 75 -11.16 2.04 -11.99
N VAL A 76 -10.15 1.46 -12.65
CA VAL A 76 -10.28 0.18 -13.38
C VAL A 76 -10.57 -0.98 -12.44
N TYR A 77 -9.77 -1.16 -11.37
CA TYR A 77 -10.00 -2.29 -10.47
C TYR A 77 -11.26 -2.11 -9.61
N MET A 78 -11.66 -0.86 -9.28
CA MET A 78 -12.94 -0.62 -8.62
C MET A 78 -14.10 -1.08 -9.47
N PHE A 79 -14.09 -0.74 -10.77
CA PHE A 79 -15.11 -1.21 -11.70
C PHE A 79 -15.12 -2.73 -11.82
N ALA A 80 -13.94 -3.36 -11.92
CA ALA A 80 -13.83 -4.81 -11.98
C ALA A 80 -14.42 -5.50 -10.73
N VAL A 81 -14.11 -5.01 -9.52
CA VAL A 81 -14.67 -5.59 -8.28
C VAL A 81 -16.18 -5.42 -8.21
N VAL A 82 -16.73 -4.27 -8.61
CA VAL A 82 -18.18 -4.07 -8.66
C VAL A 82 -18.85 -5.07 -9.60
N VAL A 83 -18.27 -5.33 -10.78
CA VAL A 83 -18.77 -6.35 -11.72
C VAL A 83 -18.69 -7.75 -11.12
N LEU A 84 -17.59 -8.10 -10.44
CA LEU A 84 -17.40 -9.41 -9.80
C LEU A 84 -18.41 -9.65 -8.67
N VAL A 85 -18.73 -8.63 -7.87
CA VAL A 85 -19.77 -8.70 -6.83
C VAL A 85 -21.16 -8.83 -7.48
N GLN A 86 -21.44 -8.04 -8.52
CA GLN A 86 -22.73 -8.08 -9.23
C GLN A 86 -23.00 -9.43 -9.89
N TRP A 87 -21.98 -10.12 -10.40
CA TRP A 87 -22.11 -11.46 -10.96
C TRP A 87 -22.11 -12.59 -9.92
N GLY A 88 -22.02 -12.26 -8.63
CA GLY A 88 -21.99 -13.26 -7.55
C GLY A 88 -20.71 -14.09 -7.52
N ILE A 89 -19.64 -13.65 -8.19
CA ILE A 89 -18.32 -14.32 -8.11
C ILE A 89 -17.69 -14.04 -6.73
N ILE A 90 -17.87 -12.82 -6.23
CA ILE A 90 -17.52 -12.46 -4.85
C ILE A 90 -18.82 -12.26 -4.08
N GLU A 91 -19.21 -13.26 -3.31
CA GLU A 91 -20.46 -13.25 -2.54
C GLU A 91 -20.35 -12.39 -1.28
N ASP A 92 -19.17 -12.37 -0.65
CA ASP A 92 -18.92 -11.61 0.57
C ASP A 92 -18.39 -10.19 0.25
N VAL A 93 -19.21 -9.19 0.55
CA VAL A 93 -18.90 -7.77 0.38
C VAL A 93 -17.68 -7.36 1.22
N LEU A 94 -17.50 -7.93 2.42
CA LEU A 94 -16.36 -7.60 3.27
C LEU A 94 -15.05 -8.06 2.61
N THR A 95 -15.05 -9.27 2.05
CA THR A 95 -13.93 -9.79 1.27
C THR A 95 -13.63 -8.91 0.05
N ALA A 96 -14.66 -8.48 -0.69
CA ALA A 96 -14.50 -7.56 -1.82
C ALA A 96 -13.82 -6.23 -1.40
N LEU A 97 -14.28 -5.64 -0.29
CA LEU A 97 -13.73 -4.39 0.25
C LEU A 97 -12.27 -4.55 0.71
N LEU A 98 -11.94 -5.67 1.36
CA LEU A 98 -10.57 -5.96 1.78
C LEU A 98 -9.64 -6.17 0.57
N CYS A 99 -10.11 -6.84 -0.47
CA CYS A 99 -9.36 -6.98 -1.72
C CYS A 99 -9.10 -5.62 -2.38
N VAL A 100 -10.12 -4.76 -2.48
CA VAL A 100 -9.98 -3.40 -3.00
C VAL A 100 -8.97 -2.61 -2.18
N LEU A 101 -9.08 -2.66 -0.85
CA LEU A 101 -8.17 -1.96 0.04
C LEU A 101 -6.72 -2.42 -0.16
N PHE A 102 -6.50 -3.74 -0.24
CA PHE A 102 -5.18 -4.31 -0.48
C PHE A 102 -4.59 -3.83 -1.81
N ILE A 103 -5.38 -3.93 -2.90
CA ILE A 103 -4.94 -3.50 -4.22
C ILE A 103 -4.64 -2.00 -4.20
N GLN A 104 -5.51 -1.17 -3.59
CA GLN A 104 -5.33 0.28 -3.53
C GLN A 104 -4.05 0.68 -2.80
N VAL A 105 -3.80 0.07 -1.64
CA VAL A 105 -2.62 0.35 -0.82
C VAL A 105 -1.33 -0.09 -1.52
N MET A 106 -1.36 -1.21 -2.27
CA MET A 106 -0.19 -1.76 -2.96
C MET A 106 0.07 -1.16 -4.35
N THR A 107 -0.94 -0.62 -5.03
CA THR A 107 -0.80 -0.10 -6.41
C THR A 107 0.17 1.08 -6.46
N PHE A 108 0.14 1.97 -5.47
CA PHE A 108 1.05 3.11 -5.44
C PHE A 108 2.52 2.69 -5.25
N PRO A 109 2.90 1.90 -4.21
CA PRO A 109 4.26 1.37 -4.08
C PRO A 109 4.75 0.59 -5.30
N VAL A 110 3.89 -0.22 -5.92
CA VAL A 110 4.23 -1.03 -7.10
C VAL A 110 4.52 -0.15 -8.31
N THR A 111 3.64 0.80 -8.63
CA THR A 111 3.85 1.71 -9.77
C THR A 111 5.10 2.56 -9.56
N LEU A 112 5.32 3.00 -8.32
CA LEU A 112 6.48 3.77 -7.92
C LEU A 112 7.79 2.98 -8.08
N PHE A 113 7.82 1.70 -7.69
CA PHE A 113 8.96 0.80 -7.94
C PHE A 113 9.20 0.54 -9.45
N MET A 114 8.13 0.43 -10.24
CA MET A 114 8.27 0.26 -11.69
C MET A 114 8.87 1.48 -12.39
N TYR A 115 8.46 2.69 -11.98
CA TYR A 115 8.99 3.92 -12.56
C TYR A 115 10.40 4.25 -12.09
N SER A 116 10.77 3.93 -10.85
CA SER A 116 12.14 4.14 -10.36
C SER A 116 13.18 3.29 -11.09
N ARG A 117 12.83 2.08 -11.56
CA ARG A 117 13.74 1.23 -12.35
C ARG A 117 13.87 1.61 -13.84
N ARG A 118 12.94 2.40 -14.38
CA ARG A 118 12.92 2.78 -15.81
C ARG A 118 13.53 4.16 -16.08
N SER A 119 13.78 4.95 -15.05
CA SER A 119 14.49 6.25 -15.14
C SER A 119 15.96 6.00 -14.81
#